data_AF-A0AAW9LHS2-F1
#
_entry.id   AF-A0AAW9LHS2-F1
#
_cell.length_a   1.000
_cell.length_b   1.000
_cell.length_c   1.000
_cell.angle_alpha   90.00
_cell.angle_beta   90.00
_cell.angle_gamma   90.00
#
_symmetry.space_group_name_H-M   'P 1'
#
loop_
_entity.id
_entity.type
_entity.pdbx_description
1 polymer ?
#
loop_
_entity_poly.entity_id
_entity_poly.type
_entity_poly.pdbx_seq_one_letter_code
_entity_poly.pdbx_strand_id
1 'polypeptide(L)'
;MGVDRLDYTKGIPERLDALERFWEQRPEWRGDLTFVQKGSESRSQIPAYRDLQRRVESRVETINERFGTADWQPIIFTTDELPRADLYGLYDDADVALVSPSVTG
;
A
#
# COMPACT_ATOMS: atom_id res chain seq x y z
N MET A 1 3.11 -28.31 10.64
CA MET A 1 1.76 -27.71 10.45
C MET A 1 1.64 -26.54 11.42
N GLY A 2 1.62 -25.33 10.87
CA GLY A 2 1.48 -24.08 11.61
C GLY A 2 1.23 -23.04 10.53
N VAL A 3 0.03 -22.50 10.49
CA VAL A 3 -0.57 -21.84 9.33
C VAL A 3 0.20 -20.55 9.02
N ASP A 4 1.00 -20.62 7.96
CA ASP A 4 1.79 -19.57 7.31
C ASP A 4 0.88 -18.55 6.58
N ARG A 5 -0.23 -18.16 7.22
CA ARG A 5 -1.03 -16.97 6.91
C ARG A 5 -0.52 -15.79 7.74
N LEU A 6 0.81 -15.72 7.84
CA LEU A 6 1.60 -14.64 8.43
C LEU A 6 0.89 -13.31 8.14
N ASP A 7 0.45 -12.66 9.21
CA ASP A 7 -0.31 -11.41 9.19
C ASP A 7 0.21 -10.44 8.11
N TYR A 8 -0.50 -10.29 7.00
CA TYR A 8 -0.19 -9.28 5.96
C TYR A 8 -0.20 -7.85 6.52
N THR A 9 -0.78 -7.69 7.70
CA THR A 9 -0.85 -6.51 8.53
C THR A 9 0.44 -6.22 9.32
N LYS A 10 1.27 -7.23 9.59
CA LYS A 10 2.56 -7.03 10.28
C LYS A 10 3.59 -6.55 9.29
N GLY A 11 4.20 -5.39 9.56
CA GLY A 11 5.17 -4.78 8.66
C GLY A 11 4.60 -3.72 7.71
N ILE A 12 3.27 -3.51 7.65
CA ILE A 12 2.73 -2.38 6.86
C ILE A 12 3.16 -1.05 7.49
N PRO A 13 2.92 -0.78 8.80
CA PRO A 13 3.35 0.48 9.41
C PRO A 13 4.85 0.72 9.25
N GLU A 14 5.68 -0.30 9.51
CA GLU A 14 7.14 -0.21 9.42
C GLU A 14 7.61 0.07 7.99
N ARG A 15 6.91 -0.46 6.98
CA ARG A 15 7.20 -0.19 5.57
C ARG A 15 6.77 1.21 5.15
N LEU A 16 5.64 1.71 5.65
CA LEU A 16 5.24 3.11 5.43
C LEU A 16 6.28 4.07 6.04
N ASP A 17 6.78 3.76 7.24
CA ASP A 17 7.85 4.54 7.87
C ASP A 17 9.16 4.50 7.07
N ALA A 18 9.49 3.33 6.49
CA ALA A 18 10.66 3.19 5.62
C ALA A 18 10.52 4.01 4.31
N LEU A 19 9.33 4.03 3.72
CA LEU A 19 9.04 4.82 2.52
C LEU A 19 9.09 6.33 2.80
N GLU A 20 8.54 6.78 3.92
CA GLU A 20 8.67 8.18 4.35
C GLU A 20 10.15 8.57 4.46
N ARG A 21 10.96 7.76 5.18
CA ARG A 21 12.41 8.00 5.31
C ARG A 21 13.14 7.95 3.97
N PHE A 22 12.70 7.09 3.06
CA PHE A 22 13.26 7.01 1.72
C PHE A 22 13.04 8.34 0.98
N TRP A 23 11.80 8.84 0.88
CA TRP A 23 11.53 10.11 0.21
C TRP A 23 12.12 11.33 0.94
N GLU A 24 12.32 11.27 2.27
CA GLU A 24 13.10 12.27 3.00
C GLU A 24 14.56 12.34 2.54
N GLN A 25 15.21 11.18 2.45
CA GLN A 25 16.64 11.07 2.11
C GLN A 25 16.91 11.16 0.61
N ARG A 26 15.91 10.85 -0.20
CA ARG A 26 15.99 10.69 -1.66
C ARG A 26 14.91 11.52 -2.36
N PRO A 27 14.96 12.86 -2.27
CA PRO A 27 13.97 13.72 -2.91
C PRO A 27 13.93 13.56 -4.43
N GLU A 28 15.00 13.05 -5.05
CA GLU A 28 15.06 12.76 -6.49
C GLU A 28 14.08 11.67 -6.95
N TRP A 29 13.52 10.87 -6.04
CA TRP A 29 12.50 9.86 -6.36
C TRP A 29 11.06 10.33 -6.13
N ARG A 30 10.87 11.60 -5.73
CA ARG A 30 9.54 12.18 -5.57
C ARG A 30 9.00 12.54 -6.94
N GLY A 31 7.81 12.04 -7.29
CA GLY A 31 7.24 12.14 -8.64
C GLY A 31 7.44 10.87 -9.45
N ASP A 32 8.51 10.12 -9.18
CA ASP A 32 8.91 8.96 -9.99
C ASP A 32 8.53 7.62 -9.34
N LEU A 33 8.53 7.54 -8.01
CA LEU A 33 8.19 6.31 -7.28
C LEU A 33 6.79 6.42 -6.66
N THR A 34 5.84 5.60 -7.10
CA THR A 34 4.56 5.41 -6.40
C THR A 34 4.48 4.00 -5.81
N PHE A 35 4.09 3.92 -4.54
CA PHE A 35 3.91 2.67 -3.83
C PHE A 35 2.42 2.28 -3.77
N VAL A 36 2.09 1.06 -4.18
CA VAL A 36 0.70 0.58 -4.20
C VAL A 36 0.53 -0.52 -3.15
N GLN A 37 -0.39 -0.32 -2.21
CA GLN A 37 -0.72 -1.29 -1.17
C GLN A 37 -2.18 -1.73 -1.30
N LYS A 38 -2.38 -3.00 -1.65
CA LYS A 38 -3.70 -3.64 -1.61
C LYS A 38 -3.99 -4.20 -0.22
N GLY A 39 -5.09 -3.79 0.40
CA GLY A 39 -5.66 -4.39 1.60
C GLY A 39 -6.55 -5.59 1.27
N SER A 40 -6.83 -6.44 2.26
CA SER A 40 -7.74 -7.59 2.11
C SER A 40 -9.07 -7.31 2.81
N GLU A 41 -10.16 -7.26 2.06
CA GLU A 41 -11.51 -7.02 2.59
C GLU A 41 -12.02 -8.14 3.50
N SER A 42 -11.62 -9.40 3.22
CA SER A 42 -12.13 -10.61 3.89
C SER A 42 -11.84 -10.71 5.40
N ARG A 43 -10.92 -9.91 5.96
CA ARG A 43 -10.61 -9.89 7.39
C ARG A 43 -11.06 -8.63 8.12
N SER A 44 -11.80 -7.75 7.46
CA SER A 44 -12.36 -6.53 8.06
C SER A 44 -13.37 -6.80 9.17
N GLN A 45 -13.86 -8.02 9.34
CA GLN A 45 -14.83 -8.38 10.39
C GLN A 45 -14.21 -8.62 11.77
N ILE A 46 -12.88 -8.73 11.88
CA ILE A 46 -12.19 -8.88 13.15
C ILE A 46 -11.80 -7.48 13.67
N PRO A 47 -12.26 -7.04 14.86
CA PRO A 47 -12.03 -5.67 15.36
C PRO A 47 -10.56 -5.23 15.37
N ALA A 48 -9.63 -6.10 15.76
CA ALA A 48 -8.19 -5.80 15.78
C ALA A 48 -7.63 -5.46 14.39
N TYR A 49 -8.20 -6.01 13.31
CA TYR A 49 -7.79 -5.70 11.94
C TYR A 49 -8.34 -4.35 11.48
N ARG A 50 -9.56 -3.96 11.92
CA ARG A 50 -10.11 -2.62 11.65
C ARG A 50 -9.26 -1.51 12.26
N ASP A 51 -8.78 -1.71 13.48
CA ASP A 51 -7.95 -0.72 14.16
C ASP A 51 -6.62 -0.52 13.46
N LEU A 52 -6.01 -1.62 13.00
CA LEU A 52 -4.76 -1.56 12.25
C LEU A 52 -4.96 -0.97 10.85
N GLN A 53 -6.04 -1.33 10.17
CA GLN A 53 -6.39 -0.74 8.88
C GLN A 53 -6.54 0.79 9.00
N ARG A 54 -7.28 1.28 10.00
CA ARG A 54 -7.40 2.73 10.24
C ARG A 54 -6.07 3.41 10.50
N ARG A 55 -5.16 2.75 11.24
CA ARG A 55 -3.79 3.27 11.46
C ARG A 55 -3.00 3.34 10.16
N VAL A 56 -3.12 2.33 9.30
CA VAL A 56 -2.48 2.28 7.99
C VAL A 56 -3.03 3.39 7.09
N GLU A 57 -4.35 3.51 6.98
CA GLU A 57 -5.03 4.55 6.18
C GLU A 57 -4.58 5.95 6.62
N SER A 58 -4.65 6.24 7.92
CA SER A 58 -4.21 7.54 8.46
C SER A 58 -2.71 7.81 8.19
N ARG A 59 -1.86 6.79 8.24
CA ARG A 59 -0.43 6.93 7.94
C ARG A 59 -0.19 7.18 6.46
N VAL A 60 -0.94 6.52 5.58
CA VAL A 60 -0.91 6.75 4.13
C VAL A 60 -1.32 8.18 3.80
N GLU A 61 -2.42 8.66 4.38
CA GLU A 61 -2.87 10.05 4.23
C GLU A 61 -1.77 11.04 4.64
N THR A 62 -1.18 10.85 5.83
CA THR A 62 -0.08 11.70 6.32
C THR A 62 1.10 11.76 5.35
N ILE A 63 1.51 10.62 4.78
CA ILE A 63 2.63 10.56 3.83
C ILE A 63 2.25 11.23 2.50
N ASN A 64 1.03 10.99 2.01
CA ASN A 64 0.54 11.60 0.78
C ASN A 64 0.40 13.12 0.89
N GLU A 65 -0.10 13.62 2.02
CA GLU A 65 -0.14 15.06 2.28
C GLU A 65 1.26 15.68 2.34
N ARG A 66 2.21 14.94 2.90
CA ARG A 66 3.58 15.43 3.11
C ARG A 66 4.41 15.49 1.82
N PHE A 67 4.30 14.49 0.95
CA PHE A 67 5.14 14.38 -0.24
C PHE A 67 4.39 14.53 -1.55
N GLY A 68 3.08 14.30 -1.55
CA GLY A 68 2.26 14.36 -2.75
C GLY A 68 2.16 15.76 -3.33
N THR A 69 1.79 15.79 -4.61
CA THR A 69 1.57 17.01 -5.38
C THR A 69 0.22 16.92 -6.08
N ALA A 70 -0.14 17.95 -6.86
CA ALA A 70 -1.38 17.92 -7.65
C ALA A 70 -1.41 16.77 -8.67
N ASP A 71 -0.24 16.37 -9.18
CA ASP A 71 -0.11 15.42 -10.29
C ASP A 71 0.50 14.08 -9.85
N TRP A 72 0.90 13.92 -8.59
CA TRP A 72 1.57 12.71 -8.09
C TRP A 72 1.16 12.36 -6.67
N GLN A 73 0.78 11.09 -6.48
CA GLN A 73 0.46 10.51 -5.18
C GLN A 73 1.51 9.45 -4.80
N PRO A 74 2.24 9.63 -3.68
CA PRO A 74 3.30 8.71 -3.26
C PRO A 74 2.80 7.31 -2.94
N ILE A 75 1.62 7.19 -2.30
CA ILE A 75 1.06 5.91 -1.87
C ILE A 75 -0.40 5.78 -2.29
N ILE A 76 -0.70 4.69 -3.00
CA ILE A 76 -2.06 4.29 -3.35
C ILE A 76 -2.45 3.11 -2.45
N PHE A 77 -3.42 3.32 -1.56
CA PHE A 77 -3.99 2.26 -0.72
C PHE A 77 -5.41 1.94 -1.17
N THR A 78 -5.69 0.67 -1.44
CA THR A 78 -7.04 0.22 -1.85
C THR A 78 -7.39 -1.11 -1.21
N THR A 79 -8.63 -1.27 -0.77
CA THR A 79 -9.18 -2.54 -0.29
C THR A 79 -10.01 -3.27 -1.33
N ASP A 80 -10.31 -2.61 -2.45
CA ASP A 80 -11.18 -3.13 -3.49
C ASP A 80 -10.48 -4.21 -4.33
N GLU A 81 -11.27 -5.10 -4.90
CA GLU A 81 -10.80 -5.96 -5.99
C GLU A 81 -10.54 -5.10 -7.22
N LEU A 82 -9.31 -4.59 -7.36
CA LEU A 82 -8.89 -3.90 -8.59
C LEU A 82 -9.14 -4.81 -9.81
N PRO A 83 -10.00 -4.40 -10.76
CA PRO A 83 -10.12 -5.05 -12.06
C PRO A 83 -8.75 -5.09 -12.73
N ARG A 84 -8.41 -6.19 -13.42
CA ARG A 84 -7.13 -6.32 -14.14
C ARG A 84 -6.87 -5.15 -15.10
N ALA A 85 -7.92 -4.52 -15.64
CA ALA A 85 -7.84 -3.35 -16.52
C ALA A 85 -7.28 -2.09 -15.83
N ASP A 86 -7.68 -1.81 -14.58
CA ASP A 86 -7.22 -0.65 -13.83
C ASP A 86 -5.78 -0.84 -13.33
N LEU A 87 -5.37 -2.10 -13.13
CA LEU A 87 -3.97 -2.46 -12.92
C LEU A 87 -3.13 -2.07 -14.15
N TYR A 88 -3.56 -2.34 -15.39
CA TYR A 88 -2.75 -1.99 -16.58
C TYR A 88 -2.46 -0.48 -16.71
N GLY A 89 -3.42 0.39 -16.39
CA GLY A 89 -3.18 1.84 -16.39
C GLY A 89 -2.23 2.31 -15.27
N LEU A 90 -2.11 1.54 -14.18
CA LEU A 90 -1.16 1.79 -13.09
C LEU A 90 0.21 1.14 -13.34
N TYR A 91 0.27 0.10 -14.18
CA TYR A 91 1.48 -0.64 -14.55
C TYR A 91 2.19 -0.09 -15.79
N ASP A 92 1.49 0.60 -16.70
CA ASP A 92 2.09 1.11 -17.94
C ASP A 92 3.23 2.14 -17.67
N ASP A 93 3.18 2.81 -16.51
CA ASP A 93 4.20 3.75 -16.02
C ASP A 93 4.98 3.26 -14.77
N ALA A 94 4.70 2.07 -14.22
CA ALA A 94 5.33 1.59 -12.99
C ALA A 94 6.40 0.52 -13.24
N ASP A 95 7.66 0.83 -12.90
CA ASP A 95 8.81 -0.08 -13.05
C ASP A 95 8.72 -1.36 -12.20
N VAL A 96 7.95 -1.34 -11.10
CA VAL A 96 7.77 -2.48 -10.19
C VAL A 96 6.40 -2.39 -9.53
N ALA A 97 5.57 -3.43 -9.67
CA ALA A 97 4.49 -3.64 -8.71
C ALA A 97 4.49 -5.05 -8.12
N LEU A 98 4.42 -5.07 -6.79
CA LEU A 98 4.34 -6.27 -5.98
C LEU A 98 2.86 -6.57 -5.70
N VAL A 99 2.20 -7.24 -6.65
CA VAL A 99 0.88 -7.83 -6.39
C VAL A 99 1.12 -9.22 -5.84
N SER A 100 0.94 -9.39 -4.52
CA SER A 100 0.81 -10.70 -3.92
C SER A 100 -0.55 -11.29 -4.33
N PRO A 101 -0.62 -12.34 -5.17
CA PRO A 101 -1.89 -12.93 -5.54
C PRO A 101 -2.42 -13.73 -4.35
N SER A 102 -3.51 -13.27 -3.76
CA SER A 102 -4.35 -14.11 -2.89
C SER A 102 -5.27 -14.95 -3.77
N VAL A 103 -4.73 -15.99 -4.42
CA VAL A 103 -5.56 -17.02 -5.09
C VAL A 103 -5.77 -18.18 -4.13
N THR A 104 -7.03 -18.48 -3.80
CA THR A 104 -7.56 -19.83 -3.54
C THR A 104 -9.10 -19.69 -3.62
N GLY A 105 -9.86 -20.42 -4.44
CA GLY A 105 -9.74 -21.83 -4.82
C GLY A 105 -10.75 -22.63 -4.01
#